data_AF-A0A552FMC7-F1
#
_entry.id   AF-A0A552FMC7-F1
#
_cell.length_a   1.000
_cell.length_b   1.000
_cell.length_c   1.000
_cell.angle_alpha   90.00
_cell.angle_beta   90.00
_cell.angle_gamma   90.00
#
_symmetry.space_group_name_H-M   'P 1'
#
loop_
_entity.id
_entity.type
_entity.pdbx_description
1 polymer ?
#
loop_
_entity_poly.entity_id
_entity_poly.type
_entity_poly.pdbx_seq_one_letter_code
_entity_poly.pdbx_strand_id
1 'polypeptide(L)' 'MKKLLQGLERFRSGYFDEHRQLFEQLSHGQKPRILFITCSDSRIDPNLITQAEVGELFVIRNAGN' A
#
# COMPACT_ATOMS: atom_id res chain seq x y z
N MET A 1 -3.05 13.48 -14.64
CA MET A 1 -3.03 12.15 -15.30
C MET A 1 -1.62 11.66 -15.67
N LYS A 2 -0.83 12.39 -16.47
CA LYS A 2 0.54 11.94 -16.85
C LYS A 2 1.43 11.50 -15.66
N LYS A 3 1.43 12.27 -14.57
CA LYS A 3 2.19 11.95 -13.34
C LYS A 3 1.78 10.63 -12.68
N LEU A 4 0.48 10.30 -12.67
CA LEU A 4 -0.02 9.05 -12.08
C LEU A 4 0.39 7.84 -12.92
N LEU A 5 0.30 7.96 -14.25
CA LEU A 5 0.74 6.91 -15.17
C LEU A 5 2.25 6.65 -15.04
N GLN A 6 3.06 7.71 -14.99
CA GLN A 6 4.51 7.58 -14.74
C GLN A 6 4.81 6.96 -13.37
N GLY A 7 4.01 7.29 -12.34
CA GLY A 7 4.12 6.66 -11.02
C GLY A 7 3.84 5.15 -11.07
N LEU A 8 2.82 4.74 -11.82
CA LEU A 8 2.48 3.33 -12.01
C LEU A 8 3.58 2.57 -12.79
N GLU A 9 4.13 3.19 -13.83
CA GLU A 9 5.26 2.59 -14.57
C GLU A 9 6.47 2.40 -13.67
N ARG A 10 6.83 3.41 -12.86
CA ARG A 10 7.94 3.31 -11.90
C ARG A 10 7.70 2.26 -10.82
N PHE A 11 6.46 2.15 -10.32
CA PHE A 11 6.10 1.10 -9.37
C PHE A 11 6.32 -0.27 -9.99
N ARG A 12 5.82 -0.48 -11.21
CA ARG A 12 5.93 -1.76 -11.91
C ARG A 12 7.38 -2.13 -12.23
N SER A 13 8.17 -1.22 -12.79
CA SER A 13 9.55 -1.48 -13.22
C SER A 13 10.60 -1.36 -12.12
N GLY A 14 10.20 -0.94 -10.91
CA GLY A 14 11.08 -0.74 -9.76
C GLY A 14 10.62 -1.62 -8.60
N TYR A 15 9.84 -1.03 -7.68
CA TYR A 15 9.45 -1.69 -6.43
C TYR A 15 8.79 -3.06 -6.65
N PHE A 16 7.84 -3.19 -7.59
CA PHE A 16 7.19 -4.48 -7.85
C PHE A 16 8.17 -5.53 -8.36
N ASP A 17 9.06 -5.16 -9.28
CA ASP A 17 10.07 -6.07 -9.84
C ASP A 17 11.09 -6.52 -8.79
N GLU A 18 11.51 -5.61 -7.90
CA GLU A 18 12.39 -5.91 -6.76
C GLU A 18 11.72 -6.83 -5.74
N HIS A 19 10.40 -6.75 -5.58
CA HIS A 19 9.63 -7.49 -4.58
C HIS A 19 8.74 -8.59 -5.17
N ARG A 20 9.07 -9.13 -6.36
CA ARG A 20 8.23 -10.14 -7.04
C ARG A 20 7.86 -11.32 -6.16
N GLN A 21 8.80 -11.84 -5.36
CA GLN A 21 8.53 -12.97 -4.47
C GLN A 21 7.50 -12.63 -3.40
N LEU A 22 7.54 -11.42 -2.84
CA LEU A 22 6.55 -10.95 -1.86
C LEU A 22 5.17 -10.85 -2.52
N PHE A 23 5.07 -10.23 -3.69
CA PHE A 23 3.80 -10.12 -4.40
C PHE A 23 3.26 -11.48 -4.85
N GLU A 24 4.12 -12.43 -5.23
CA GLU A 24 3.73 -13.80 -5.53
C GLU A 24 3.17 -14.51 -4.30
N GLN A 25 3.75 -14.31 -3.11
CA GLN A 25 3.19 -14.85 -1.88
C GLN A 25 1.83 -14.20 -1.54
N LEU A 26 1.72 -12.89 -1.66
CA LEU A 26 0.49 -12.15 -1.36
C LEU A 26 -0.64 -12.45 -2.36
N SER A 27 -0.34 -12.87 -3.59
CA SER A 27 -1.35 -13.28 -4.58
C SER A 27 -2.14 -14.52 -4.13
N HIS A 28 -1.54 -15.36 -3.27
CA HIS A 28 -2.19 -16.52 -2.67
C HIS A 28 -3.06 -16.16 -1.45
N GLY A 29 -2.93 -14.93 -0.93
CA GLY A 29 -3.75 -14.41 0.14
C GLY A 29 -2.98 -13.49 1.09
N GLN A 30 -3.73 -12.65 1.80
CA GLN A 30 -3.22 -11.76 2.86
C GLN A 30 -3.76 -12.18 4.23
N LYS A 31 -2.97 -11.99 5.29
CA LYS A 31 -3.37 -12.22 6.69
C LYS A 31 -2.86 -11.10 7.60
N PRO A 32 -3.28 -9.84 7.37
CA PRO A 32 -2.86 -8.71 8.19
C PRO A 32 -3.33 -8.91 9.63
N ARG A 33 -2.46 -8.60 10.60
CA ARG A 33 -2.78 -8.73 12.04
C ARG A 33 -3.42 -7.47 12.62
N ILE A 34 -3.36 -6.36 11.88
CA ILE A 34 -3.75 -5.03 12.34
C ILE A 34 -4.77 -4.45 11.36
N LEU A 35 -5.91 -4.00 11.91
CA LEU A 35 -6.86 -3.11 11.25
C LEU A 35 -6.47 -1.65 11.59
N PHE A 36 -6.18 -0.84 10.58
CA PHE A 36 -5.87 0.58 10.74
C PHE A 36 -7.02 1.43 10.19
N ILE A 37 -7.72 2.16 11.06
CA ILE A 37 -8.80 3.07 10.67
C ILE A 37 -8.28 4.50 10.75
N THR A 38 -8.40 5.27 9.67
CA THR A 38 -7.92 6.66 9.64
C THR A 38 -8.73 7.57 8.71
N CYS A 39 -8.37 8.85 8.68
CA CYS A 39 -8.97 9.86 7.83
C CYS A 39 -8.56 9.70 6.35
N SER A 40 -9.46 10.05 5.44
CA SER A 40 -9.18 10.17 4.00
C SER A 40 -8.35 11.42 3.64
N ASP A 41 -7.93 12.22 4.62
CA ASP A 41 -7.02 13.35 4.43
C ASP A 41 -5.74 12.91 3.67
N SER A 42 -5.45 13.55 2.55
CA SER A 42 -4.38 13.15 1.63
C SER A 42 -2.97 13.26 2.23
N ARG A 43 -2.83 13.89 3.40
CA ARG A 43 -1.57 14.00 4.15
C ARG A 43 -1.30 12.78 5.03
N ILE A 44 -2.29 11.92 5.24
CA ILE A 44 -2.18 10.72 6.07
C ILE A 44 -2.02 9.50 5.16
N ASP A 45 -0.86 8.87 5.21
CA ASP A 45 -0.58 7.58 4.60
C ASP A 45 -0.19 6.59 5.71
N PRO A 46 -1.06 5.63 6.08
CA PRO A 46 -0.78 4.69 7.15
C PRO A 46 0.50 3.89 6.94
N ASN A 47 0.76 3.38 5.73
CA ASN A 47 1.93 2.55 5.48
C ASN A 47 3.22 3.39 5.63
N LEU A 48 3.20 4.63 5.15
CA LEU A 48 4.34 5.55 5.31
C LEU A 48 4.58 5.91 6.78
N ILE A 49 3.54 6.19 7.55
CA ILE A 49 3.68 6.61 8.96
C ILE A 49 4.20 5.45 9.83
N THR A 50 3.71 4.24 9.59
CA THR A 50 4.08 3.07 10.40
C THR A 50 5.28 2.29 9.86
N GLN A 51 5.79 2.66 8.68
CA GLN A 51 6.80 1.88 7.95
C GLN A 51 6.33 0.42 7.73
N ALA A 52 5.04 0.23 7.46
CA ALA A 52 4.48 -1.09 7.22
C ALA A 52 4.68 -1.51 5.76
N GLU A 53 5.02 -2.77 5.56
CA GLU A 53 5.13 -3.39 4.24
C GLU A 53 3.76 -3.79 3.69
N VAL A 54 3.72 -4.05 2.38
CA VAL A 54 2.49 -4.49 1.70
C VAL A 54 1.99 -5.78 2.33
N GLY A 55 0.71 -5.79 2.74
CA GLY A 55 0.04 -6.95 3.34
C GLY A 55 0.11 -7.02 4.87
N GLU A 56 0.85 -6.12 5.54
CA GLU A 56 0.91 -6.09 7.01
C GLU A 56 -0.32 -5.41 7.65
N LEU A 57 -0.86 -4.38 6.98
CA LEU A 57 -2.02 -3.61 7.44
C LEU A 57 -3.26 -3.86 6.60
N PHE A 58 -4.41 -3.99 7.25
CA PHE A 58 -5.71 -3.83 6.62
C PHE A 58 -6.23 -2.41 6.90
N VAL A 59 -6.30 -1.57 5.88
CA VAL A 59 -6.53 -0.12 6.05
C VAL A 59 -7.95 0.27 5.63
N ILE A 60 -8.67 0.99 6.49
CA ILE A 60 -9.94 1.65 6.17
C ILE A 60 -9.76 3.17 6.31
N ARG A 61 -10.14 3.91 5.26
CA ARG A 61 -10.07 5.37 5.24
C ARG A 61 -11.46 5.96 4.97
N ASN A 62 -11.92 6.85 5.85
CA ASN A 62 -13.15 7.62 5.62
C ASN A 62 -12.99 9.09 6.03
N ALA A 63 -13.95 9.94 5.69
CA ALA A 63 -13.92 11.34 6.08
C ALA A 63 -14.30 11.50 7.57
N GLY A 64 -13.40 12.07 8.36
CA GLY A 64 -13.69 12.46 9.75
C GLY A 64 -13.40 11.40 10.82
N ASN A 65 -12.74 10.30 10.49
CA ASN A 65 -12.10 9.42 11.48
C ASN A 65 -10.85 10.07 12.09
#